data_AF-A0A2E6ZIK0-F1
#
_entry.id   AF-A0A2E6ZIK0-F1
#
_cell.length_a   1.000
_cell.length_b   1.000
_cell.length_c   1.000
_cell.angle_alpha   90.00
_cell.angle_beta   90.00
_cell.angle_gamma   90.00
#
_symmetry.space_group_name_H-M   'P 1'
#
loop_
_entity.id
_entity.type
_entity.pdbx_description
1 polymer ?
#
loop_
_entity_poly.entity_id
_entity_poly.type
_entity_poly.pdbx_seq_one_letter_code
_entity_poly.pdbx_strand_id
1 'polypeptide(L)' 'MKIGDMIETDTGHTGLILDREMLYPGHPCSPVRNYIVMWNDEAPRYAQLISGDKKITKLSSFAVKRKIK' A
#
# COMPACT_ATOMS: atom_id res chain seq x y z
N MET A 1 4.41 -0.61 -8.92
CA MET A 1 3.18 -1.38 -8.67
C MET A 1 2.02 -0.50 -9.11
N LYS A 2 0.94 -1.10 -9.59
CA LYS A 2 -0.27 -0.43 -10.08
C LYS A 2 -1.42 -0.67 -9.10
N ILE A 3 -2.46 0.14 -9.24
CA ILE A 3 -3.74 -0.14 -8.60
C ILE A 3 -4.25 -1.48 -9.13
N GLY A 4 -4.73 -2.33 -8.24
CA GLY A 4 -5.13 -3.70 -8.53
C GLY A 4 -4.01 -4.74 -8.41
N ASP A 5 -2.75 -4.33 -8.22
CA ASP A 5 -1.68 -5.29 -7.92
C ASP A 5 -1.82 -5.81 -6.48
N MET A 6 -1.53 -7.11 -6.30
CA MET A 6 -1.30 -7.71 -4.99
C MET A 6 0.11 -7.41 -4.49
N ILE A 7 0.23 -7.19 -3.19
CA ILE A 7 1.52 -6.93 -2.52
C ILE A 7 1.73 -7.87 -1.34
N GLU A 8 3.00 -8.03 -0.98
CA GLU A 8 3.44 -8.67 0.25
C GLU A 8 4.40 -7.72 0.98
N THR A 9 4.27 -7.60 2.29
CA THR A 9 5.20 -6.82 3.11
C THR A 9 6.38 -7.66 3.57
N ASP A 10 7.39 -6.99 4.12
CA ASP A 10 8.52 -7.64 4.79
C ASP A 10 8.14 -8.54 5.97
N THR A 11 6.97 -8.29 6.56
CA THR A 11 6.38 -9.04 7.67
C THR A 11 5.39 -10.12 7.21
N GLY A 12 5.29 -10.37 5.90
CA GLY A 12 4.46 -11.43 5.31
C GLY A 12 2.97 -11.11 5.18
N HIS A 13 2.57 -9.84 5.37
CA HIS A 13 1.17 -9.44 5.21
C HIS A 13 0.86 -9.22 3.74
N THR A 14 -0.29 -9.73 3.26
CA THR A 14 -0.70 -9.61 1.85
C THR A 14 -1.93 -8.75 1.69
N GLY A 15 -1.96 -7.95 0.62
CA GLY A 15 -3.08 -7.04 0.36
C GLY A 15 -3.14 -6.54 -1.07
N LEU A 16 -4.27 -5.93 -1.41
CA LEU A 16 -4.58 -5.34 -2.70
C LEU A 16 -4.36 -3.83 -2.65
N ILE A 17 -3.62 -3.29 -3.63
CA ILE A 17 -3.49 -1.83 -3.78
C ILE A 17 -4.82 -1.27 -4.33
N LEU A 18 -5.49 -0.43 -3.54
CA LEU A 18 -6.67 0.31 -3.95
C LEU A 18 -6.31 1.65 -4.61
N ASP A 19 -5.29 2.32 -4.10
CA ASP A 19 -4.86 3.63 -4.60
C ASP A 19 -3.39 3.94 -4.24
N ARG A 20 -2.85 5.02 -4.80
CA ARG A 20 -1.46 5.46 -4.65
C ARG A 20 -1.39 6.97 -4.42
N GLU A 21 -0.72 7.35 -3.34
CA GLU A 21 -0.40 8.74 -3.03
C GLU A 21 0.97 9.08 -3.62
N MET A 22 1.01 10.06 -4.53
CA MET A 22 2.25 10.56 -5.13
C MET A 22 2.96 11.53 -4.20
N LEU A 23 4.30 11.54 -4.22
CA LEU A 23 5.09 12.46 -3.41
C LEU A 23 4.87 13.93 -3.81
N TYR A 24 4.80 14.18 -5.11
CA TYR A 24 4.46 15.48 -5.71
C TYR A 24 3.21 15.32 -6.59
N PRO A 25 2.02 15.71 -6.08
CA PRO A 25 0.78 15.67 -6.85
C PRO A 25 0.87 16.58 -8.08
N GLY A 26 0.55 16.06 -9.27
CA GLY A 26 0.56 16.81 -10.53
C GLY A 26 1.84 16.68 -11.36
N HIS A 27 2.90 16.06 -10.84
CA HIS A 27 4.10 15.77 -11.64
C HIS A 27 3.99 14.38 -12.30
N PRO A 28 4.15 14.26 -13.64
CA PRO A 28 3.90 13.00 -14.36
C PRO A 28 4.85 11.86 -13.95
N CYS A 29 6.07 12.19 -13.52
CA CYS A 29 7.08 11.21 -13.08
C CYS A 29 7.23 11.14 -11.56
N SER A 30 6.25 11.63 -10.80
CA SER A 30 6.30 11.65 -9.34
C SER A 30 6.42 10.24 -8.77
N PRO A 31 7.35 9.98 -7.83
CA PRO A 31 7.42 8.69 -7.18
C PRO A 31 6.21 8.49 -6.25
N VAL A 32 5.80 7.24 -6.08
CA VAL A 32 4.76 6.88 -5.11
C VAL A 32 5.32 7.03 -3.70
N ARG A 33 4.66 7.82 -2.86
CA ARG A 33 4.98 7.99 -1.44
C ARG A 33 4.33 6.90 -0.60
N ASN A 34 3.02 6.70 -0.78
CA ASN A 34 2.25 5.73 -0.02
C ASN A 34 1.31 4.94 -0.93
N TYR A 35 1.01 3.72 -0.54
CA TYR A 35 -0.08 2.92 -1.10
C TYR A 35 -1.24 2.89 -0.12
N ILE A 36 -2.45 2.93 -0.65
CA ILE A 36 -3.67 2.59 0.08
C ILE A 36 -3.93 1.13 -0.21
N VAL A 37 -3.92 0.31 0.82
CA VAL A 37 -3.94 -1.15 0.72
C VAL A 37 -5.13 -1.69 1.52
N MET A 38 -5.87 -2.61 0.90
CA MET A 38 -6.83 -3.46 1.56
C MET A 38 -6.17 -4.81 1.87
N TRP A 39 -6.06 -5.15 3.16
CA TRP A 39 -5.41 -6.39 3.60
C TRP A 39 -6.37 -7.58 3.52
N ASN A 40 -5.84 -8.74 3.13
CA ASN A 40 -6.60 -9.99 3.14
C ASN A 40 -6.97 -10.38 4.59
N ASP A 41 -5.96 -10.38 5.45
CA ASP A 41 -6.05 -10.73 6.87
C ASP A 41 -5.98 -9.48 7.76
N GLU A 42 -4.90 -9.34 8.52
CA GLU A 42 -4.61 -8.17 9.36
C GLU A 42 -3.66 -7.20 8.67
N ALA A 43 -3.80 -5.92 9.01
CA ALA A 43 -2.85 -4.90 8.59
C ALA A 43 -1.55 -5.00 9.40
N PRO A 44 -0.38 -4.76 8.78
CA PRO A 44 0.86 -4.67 9.54
C PRO A 44 0.79 -3.47 10.50
N ARG A 45 1.38 -3.63 11.70
CA ARG A 45 1.27 -2.64 12.80
C ARG A 45 1.76 -1.23 12.46
N TYR A 46 2.66 -1.11 11.48
CA TYR A 46 3.20 0.18 11.03
C TYR A 46 2.35 0.84 9.93
N ALA A 47 1.29 0.18 9.46
CA ALA A 47 0.35 0.78 8.52
C ALA A 47 -0.56 1.79 9.25
N GLN A 48 -0.80 2.93 8.61
CA GLN A 48 -1.63 3.98 9.15
C GLN A 48 -3.10 3.72 8.79
N LEU A 49 -3.98 3.64 9.79
CA LEU A 49 -5.42 3.58 9.55
C LEU A 49 -5.90 4.87 8.87
N ILE A 50 -6.63 4.73 7.76
CA ILE A 50 -7.18 5.87 7.01
C ILE A 50 -8.71 5.84 6.92
N SER A 51 -9.31 4.73 7.30
CA SER A 51 -10.76 4.51 7.31
C SER A 51 -11.17 3.90 8.65
N GLY A 52 -12.46 3.96 8.96
CA GLY A 52 -13.03 3.20 10.07
C GLY A 52 -12.91 1.68 9.86
N ASP A 53 -12.67 1.25 8.62
CA ASP A 53 -12.33 -0.13 8.31
C ASP A 53 -10.85 -0.42 8.61
N LYS A 54 -10.63 -1.28 9.60
CA LYS A 54 -9.29 -1.69 10.05
C LYS A 54 -8.49 -2.44 8.98
N LYS A 55 -9.14 -2.94 7.93
CA LYS A 55 -8.47 -3.62 6.81
C LYS A 55 -7.94 -2.66 5.75
N ILE A 56 -8.39 -1.40 5.74
CA ILE A 56 -7.95 -0.41 4.76
C ILE A 56 -7.00 0.56 5.45
N THR A 57 -5.73 0.50 5.04
CA THR A 57 -4.68 1.30 5.64
C THR A 57 -3.79 1.93 4.58
N LYS A 58 -3.08 2.96 4.99
CA LYS A 58 -2.02 3.59 4.23
C LYS A 58 -0.68 3.01 4.64
N LEU A 59 0.11 2.64 3.65
CA LEU A 59 1.42 2.03 3.81
C LEU A 59 2.47 2.81 3.04
N SER A 60 3.65 3.01 3.63
CA SER A 60 4.79 3.59 2.92
C SER A 60 5.19 2.71 1.73
N SER A 61 5.49 3.33 0.59
CA SER A 61 5.93 2.59 -0.60
C SER A 61 7.24 1.83 -0.41
N PHE A 62 8.05 2.24 0.58
CA PHE A 62 9.31 1.60 0.95
C PHE A 62 9.12 0.31 1.77
N ALA A 63 7.95 0.12 2.40
CA ALA A 63 7.66 -1.05 3.23
C ALA A 63 7.13 -2.25 2.42
N VAL A 64 6.92 -2.07 1.11
CA VAL A 64 6.40 -3.12 0.24
C VAL A 64 7.54 -3.87 -0.42
N LYS A 65 7.66 -5.18 -0.14
CA LYS A 65 8.55 -6.06 -0.89
C LYS A 65 7.80 -6.54 -2.12
N ARG A 66 8.28 -6.15 -3.29
CA ARG A 66 7.65 -6.54 -4.56
C ARG A 66 7.86 -8.04 -4.83
N LYS A 67 6.77 -8.84 -4.86
CA LYS A 67 6.54 -10.08 -5.63
C LYS A 67 5.13 -10.58 -5.27
N ILE A 68 4.31 -11.14 -6.16
CA ILE A 68 4.47 -12.35 -6.98
C ILE A 68 3.87 -12.11 -8.38
N LYS A 69 4.47 -12.72 -9.41
CA LYS A 69 3.98 -12.74 -10.79
C LYS A 69 3.24 -14.05 -11.03
#